data_AF-A0AAN7WCM5-F1
#
_entry.id   AF-A0AAN7WCM5-F1
#
_cell.length_a   1.000
_cell.length_b   1.000
_cell.length_c   1.000
_cell.angle_alpha   90.00
_cell.angle_beta   90.00
_cell.angle_gamma   90.00
#
_symmetry.space_group_name_H-M   'P 1'
#
loop_
_entity.id
_entity.type
_entity.pdbx_description
1 polymer ?
#
loop_
_entity_poly.entity_id
_entity_poly.type
_entity_poly.pdbx_seq_one_letter_code
_entity_poly.pdbx_strand_id
1 'polypeptide(L)'
;MDADFKTENLENAGTSWCEAMMIGDCGFDGNIQDLRLGHPKKGIGKAFCDAIHKSLSSQHAEKLLSGYGLSADTDDEMAFEKVLQTFNDIGFYPPTIAYAEGLGMQTYMYRFNELKSMAWPLAMSRNTYSGRCLLFQNYNDHLDDPQLRTADVSHMRCSNSFTERNHGRLGTAERAR
;
A
#
# COMPACT_ATOMS: atom_id res chain seq x y z
N MET A 1 -10.32 -6.34 -17.75
CA MET A 1 -11.49 -6.44 -16.87
C MET A 1 -11.77 -5.00 -16.55
N ASP A 2 -12.58 -4.37 -17.40
CA ASP A 2 -12.83 -2.94 -17.31
C ASP A 2 -13.88 -2.78 -16.22
N ALA A 3 -13.40 -2.60 -14.99
CA ALA A 3 -14.26 -2.18 -13.90
C ALA A 3 -14.73 -0.77 -14.28
N ASP A 4 -16.01 -0.67 -14.63
CA ASP A 4 -16.70 0.61 -14.81
C ASP A 4 -16.85 1.25 -13.41
N PHE A 5 -15.75 1.84 -12.93
CA PHE A 5 -15.75 2.72 -11.77
C PHE A 5 -16.45 4.01 -12.19
N LYS A 6 -17.77 3.97 -12.29
CA LYS A 6 -18.56 5.18 -12.47
C LYS A 6 -18.19 6.13 -11.34
N THR A 7 -17.56 7.24 -11.71
CA THR A 7 -17.22 8.37 -10.85
C THR A 7 -18.50 9.10 -10.51
N GLU A 8 -19.38 8.47 -9.73
CA GLU A 8 -20.27 9.24 -8.88
C GLU A 8 -19.36 10.00 -7.92
N ASN A 9 -19.42 11.34 -7.96
CA ASN A 9 -18.73 12.17 -6.99
C ASN A 9 -19.12 11.68 -5.61
N LEU A 10 -18.22 10.94 -4.96
CA LEU A 10 -18.41 10.53 -3.58
C LEU A 10 -18.40 11.82 -2.76
N GLU A 11 -19.59 12.32 -2.41
CA GLU A 11 -19.74 13.39 -1.43
C GLU A 11 -19.18 12.88 -0.10
N ASN A 12 -17.90 13.14 0.13
CA ASN A 12 -17.22 12.86 1.37
C ASN A 12 -16.99 14.20 2.10
N ALA A 13 -17.16 14.23 3.42
CA ALA A 13 -17.02 15.48 4.18
C ALA A 13 -15.63 16.12 4.03
N GLY A 14 -14.62 15.32 3.72
CA GLY A 14 -13.23 15.70 3.45
C GLY A 14 -13.03 16.54 2.19
N THR A 15 -13.78 16.28 1.10
CA THR A 15 -13.58 16.97 -0.19
C THR A 15 -13.95 18.46 -0.12
N SER A 16 -14.75 18.85 0.87
CA SER A 16 -15.16 20.25 1.08
C SER A 16 -14.03 21.16 1.58
N TRP A 17 -13.01 20.62 2.26
CA TRP A 17 -11.93 21.40 2.88
C TRP A 17 -10.53 20.93 2.48
N CYS A 18 -10.39 19.72 1.94
CA CYS A 18 -9.10 19.19 1.51
C CYS A 18 -8.72 19.76 0.12
N GLU A 19 -7.59 20.45 0.06
CA GLU A 19 -7.12 21.11 -1.17
C GLU A 19 -6.40 20.16 -2.13
N ALA A 20 -5.76 19.12 -1.59
CA ALA A 20 -5.05 18.11 -2.35
C ALA A 20 -4.82 16.86 -1.50
N MET A 21 -4.72 15.70 -2.16
CA MET A 21 -4.43 14.42 -1.52
C MET A 21 -3.05 13.90 -1.95
N MET A 22 -2.33 13.28 -1.02
CA MET A 22 -1.21 12.39 -1.34
C MET A 22 -1.59 10.98 -0.92
N ILE A 23 -1.47 10.03 -1.82
CA ILE A 23 -1.80 8.62 -1.60
C ILE A 23 -0.75 7.73 -2.26
N GLY A 24 -0.53 6.53 -1.74
CA GLY A 24 0.39 5.60 -2.36
C GLY A 24 0.34 4.22 -1.75
N ASP A 25 0.90 3.27 -2.49
CA ASP A 25 1.08 1.87 -2.12
C ASP A 25 2.58 1.50 -2.09
N CYS A 26 2.89 0.39 -1.42
CA CYS A 26 4.16 -0.31 -1.53
C CYS A 26 3.97 -1.59 -2.36
N GLY A 27 5.06 -2.09 -2.95
CA GLY A 27 5.01 -3.28 -3.80
C GLY A 27 4.53 -4.58 -3.13
N PHE A 28 4.43 -4.62 -1.79
CA PHE A 28 3.91 -5.77 -1.07
C PHE A 28 3.22 -5.41 0.26
N ASP A 29 2.36 -4.39 0.24
CA ASP A 29 1.57 -3.99 1.41
C ASP A 29 0.65 -5.09 1.96
N GLY A 30 0.26 -6.05 1.12
CA GLY A 30 -0.49 -7.24 1.55
C GLY A 30 0.21 -8.05 2.65
N ASN A 31 1.54 -7.90 2.81
CA ASN A 31 2.29 -8.58 3.86
C ASN A 31 1.86 -8.19 5.29
N ILE A 32 1.17 -7.07 5.46
CA ILE A 32 0.58 -6.66 6.74
C ILE A 32 -0.34 -7.74 7.33
N GLN A 33 -0.94 -8.58 6.46
CA GLN A 33 -1.83 -9.65 6.87
C GLN A 33 -1.08 -10.78 7.60
N ASP A 34 0.26 -10.83 7.55
CA ASP A 34 1.06 -11.77 8.36
C ASP A 34 0.79 -11.60 9.86
N LEU A 35 0.55 -10.38 10.32
CA LEU A 35 0.17 -10.12 11.72
C LEU A 35 -1.14 -10.82 12.15
N ARG A 36 -1.98 -11.21 11.19
CA ARG A 36 -3.27 -11.88 11.43
C ARG A 36 -3.23 -13.35 11.04
N LEU A 37 -2.50 -13.69 9.97
CA LEU A 37 -2.51 -15.00 9.33
C LEU A 37 -1.26 -15.83 9.61
N GLY A 38 -0.21 -15.26 10.22
CA GLY A 38 1.04 -15.97 10.52
C GLY A 38 0.88 -17.13 11.51
N HIS A 39 -0.10 -17.05 12.42
CA HIS A 39 -0.41 -18.14 13.35
C HIS A 39 -1.17 -19.32 12.69
N PRO A 40 -2.21 -19.10 11.86
CA PRO A 40 -2.93 -20.19 11.15
C PRO A 40 -2.29 -20.60 9.81
N LYS A 41 -0.95 -20.58 9.67
CA LYS A 41 -0.28 -20.94 8.40
C LYS A 41 -0.57 -22.38 7.95
N LYS A 42 -0.73 -23.31 8.89
CA LYS A 42 -0.95 -24.72 8.55
C LYS A 42 -2.28 -24.93 7.83
N GLY A 43 -2.23 -25.46 6.61
CA GLY A 43 -3.40 -25.67 5.76
C GLY A 43 -3.98 -24.39 5.16
N ILE A 44 -3.20 -23.30 5.10
CA ILE A 44 -3.71 -22.00 4.62
C ILE A 44 -4.18 -22.05 3.16
N GLY A 45 -3.50 -22.82 2.31
CA GLY A 45 -3.88 -22.99 0.90
C GLY A 45 -5.30 -23.51 0.77
N LYS A 46 -5.62 -24.61 1.49
CA LYS A 46 -6.97 -25.16 1.52
C LYS A 46 -7.99 -24.17 2.13
N ALA A 47 -7.67 -23.59 3.29
CA ALA A 47 -8.59 -22.68 3.97
C ALA A 47 -8.94 -21.46 3.10
N PHE A 48 -7.96 -20.92 2.36
CA PHE A 48 -8.17 -19.83 1.42
C PHE A 48 -9.02 -20.26 0.22
N CYS A 49 -8.72 -21.40 -0.40
CA CYS A 49 -9.54 -21.93 -1.50
C CYS A 49 -11.00 -22.12 -1.08
N ASP A 50 -11.24 -22.73 0.08
CA ASP A 50 -12.58 -22.92 0.64
C ASP A 50 -13.29 -21.56 0.85
N ALA A 51 -12.58 -20.55 1.36
CA ALA A 51 -13.12 -19.22 1.57
C ALA A 51 -13.48 -18.49 0.26
N ILE A 52 -12.63 -18.60 -0.77
CA ILE A 52 -12.89 -18.02 -2.10
C ILE A 52 -14.09 -18.68 -2.77
N HIS A 53 -14.17 -20.02 -2.74
CA HIS A 53 -15.32 -20.75 -3.29
C HIS A 53 -16.63 -20.44 -2.55
N LYS A 54 -16.56 -20.15 -1.26
CA LYS A 54 -17.73 -19.71 -0.49
C LYS A 54 -18.17 -18.29 -0.83
N SER A 55 -17.24 -17.42 -1.20
CA SER A 55 -17.48 -15.98 -1.38
C SER A 55 -17.79 -15.59 -2.82
N LEU A 56 -17.32 -16.35 -3.80
CA LEU A 56 -17.45 -16.06 -5.23
C LEU A 56 -18.16 -17.19 -5.96
N SER A 57 -18.81 -16.87 -7.09
CA SER A 57 -19.30 -17.90 -8.02
C SER A 57 -18.14 -18.77 -8.51
N SER A 58 -18.39 -20.06 -8.79
CA SER A 58 -17.36 -21.03 -9.19
C SER A 58 -16.45 -20.52 -10.31
N GLN A 59 -16.98 -19.90 -11.36
CA GLN A 59 -16.18 -19.36 -12.47
C GLN A 59 -15.17 -18.29 -12.01
N HIS A 60 -15.59 -17.37 -11.14
CA HIS A 60 -14.73 -16.30 -10.62
C HIS A 60 -13.73 -16.83 -9.59
N ALA A 61 -14.15 -17.78 -8.75
CA ALA A 61 -13.28 -18.46 -7.80
C ALA A 61 -12.12 -19.17 -8.52
N GLU A 62 -12.42 -20.00 -9.52
CA GLU A 62 -11.42 -20.71 -10.32
C GLU A 62 -10.48 -19.75 -11.05
N LYS A 63 -11.01 -18.67 -11.61
CA LYS A 63 -10.19 -17.67 -12.29
C LYS A 63 -9.21 -16.98 -11.35
N LEU A 64 -9.64 -16.65 -10.13
CA LEU A 64 -8.78 -16.04 -9.11
C LEU A 64 -7.73 -17.04 -8.63
N LEU A 65 -8.13 -18.24 -8.21
CA LEU A 65 -7.21 -19.25 -7.66
C LEU A 65 -6.16 -19.68 -8.70
N SER A 66 -6.57 -19.91 -9.96
CA SER A 66 -5.64 -20.23 -11.04
C SER A 66 -4.70 -19.08 -11.38
N GLY A 67 -5.16 -17.83 -11.32
CA GLY A 67 -4.33 -16.64 -11.57
C GLY A 67 -3.16 -16.50 -10.58
N TYR A 68 -3.35 -16.92 -9.33
CA TYR A 68 -2.30 -16.92 -8.30
C TYR A 68 -1.61 -18.29 -8.14
N GLY A 69 -2.02 -19.30 -8.92
CA GLY A 69 -1.52 -20.67 -8.82
C GLY A 69 -1.75 -21.27 -7.42
N LEU A 70 -2.91 -21.00 -6.82
CA LEU A 70 -3.32 -21.53 -5.52
C LEU A 70 -4.20 -22.78 -5.71
N SER A 71 -3.90 -23.82 -4.94
CA SER A 71 -4.73 -25.02 -4.81
C SER A 71 -4.73 -25.50 -3.36
N ALA A 72 -5.65 -26.41 -3.03
CA ALA A 72 -5.73 -27.01 -1.70
C ALA A 72 -4.45 -27.78 -1.30
N ASP A 73 -3.67 -28.22 -2.27
CA ASP A 73 -2.45 -29.03 -2.10
C ASP A 73 -1.16 -28.20 -2.21
N THR A 74 -1.27 -26.88 -2.35
CA THR A 74 -0.08 -26.00 -2.37
C THR A 74 0.60 -26.04 -1.00
N ASP A 75 1.92 -26.20 -0.99
CA ASP A 75 2.73 -26.13 0.24
C ASP A 75 2.42 -24.88 1.06
N ASP A 76 2.36 -25.01 2.39
CA ASP A 76 1.85 -23.97 3.28
C ASP A 76 2.65 -22.65 3.20
N GLU A 77 3.98 -22.70 3.06
CA GLU A 77 4.80 -21.48 2.95
C GLU A 77 4.59 -20.80 1.59
N MET A 78 4.55 -21.58 0.51
CA MET A 78 4.24 -21.02 -0.80
C MET A 78 2.80 -20.49 -0.90
N ALA A 79 1.85 -21.21 -0.30
CA ALA A 79 0.45 -20.81 -0.25
C ALA A 79 0.29 -19.53 0.55
N PHE A 80 1.00 -19.40 1.67
CA PHE A 80 1.01 -18.20 2.49
C PHE A 80 1.46 -16.97 1.70
N GLU A 81 2.61 -17.03 1.02
CA GLU A 81 3.12 -15.92 0.20
C GLU A 81 2.12 -15.52 -0.90
N LYS A 82 1.55 -16.50 -1.61
CA LYS A 82 0.56 -16.27 -2.67
C LYS A 82 -0.74 -15.66 -2.13
N VAL A 83 -1.19 -16.06 -0.95
CA VAL A 83 -2.35 -15.46 -0.27
C VAL A 83 -2.07 -14.00 0.07
N LEU A 84 -0.89 -13.69 0.62
CA LEU A 84 -0.49 -12.30 0.87
C LEU A 84 -0.42 -11.47 -0.41
N GLN A 85 0.07 -12.05 -1.52
CA GLN A 85 0.07 -11.38 -2.83
C GLN A 85 -1.35 -11.13 -3.35
N THR A 86 -2.25 -12.09 -3.14
CA THR A 86 -3.67 -11.92 -3.49
C THR A 86 -4.29 -10.75 -2.71
N PHE A 87 -4.01 -10.64 -1.41
CA PHE A 87 -4.45 -9.49 -0.61
C PHE A 87 -3.79 -8.18 -1.01
N ASN A 88 -2.52 -8.19 -1.40
CA ASN A 88 -1.83 -7.02 -1.92
C ASN A 88 -2.56 -6.44 -3.13
N ASP A 89 -2.81 -7.31 -4.11
CA ASP A 89 -3.34 -6.91 -5.41
C ASP A 89 -4.83 -6.54 -5.36
N ILE A 90 -5.59 -7.05 -4.39
CA ILE A 90 -7.01 -6.70 -4.23
C ILE A 90 -7.18 -5.51 -3.27
N GLY A 91 -6.39 -5.49 -2.20
CA GLY A 91 -6.60 -4.60 -1.05
C GLY A 91 -5.86 -3.27 -1.12
N PHE A 92 -4.81 -3.15 -1.96
CA PHE A 92 -3.95 -1.96 -1.96
C PHE A 92 -3.91 -1.30 -3.33
N TYR A 93 -3.40 -1.99 -4.36
CA TYR A 93 -3.14 -1.31 -5.63
C TYR A 93 -4.39 -0.76 -6.34
N PRO A 94 -5.41 -1.57 -6.68
CA PRO A 94 -6.61 -1.06 -7.33
C PRO A 94 -7.37 -0.04 -6.47
N PRO A 95 -7.52 -0.24 -5.13
CA PRO A 95 -8.10 0.79 -4.26
C PRO A 95 -7.34 2.12 -4.31
N THR A 96 -6.00 2.11 -4.29
CA THR A 96 -5.18 3.34 -4.39
C THR A 96 -5.49 4.11 -5.67
N ILE A 97 -5.58 3.42 -6.82
CA ILE A 97 -5.97 4.04 -8.09
C ILE A 97 -7.39 4.58 -8.01
N ALA A 98 -8.35 3.76 -7.56
CA ALA A 98 -9.75 4.13 -7.51
C ALA A 98 -10.00 5.36 -6.63
N TYR A 99 -9.31 5.48 -5.49
CA TYR A 99 -9.37 6.69 -4.66
C TYR A 99 -8.71 7.90 -5.34
N ALA A 100 -7.56 7.70 -5.99
CA ALA A 100 -6.85 8.79 -6.64
C ALA A 100 -7.68 9.41 -7.79
N GLU A 101 -8.39 8.57 -8.55
CA GLU A 101 -9.23 8.98 -9.68
C GLU A 101 -10.63 9.43 -9.25
N GLY A 102 -11.20 8.82 -8.21
CA GLY A 102 -12.61 9.00 -7.84
C GLY A 102 -12.96 10.26 -7.04
N LEU A 103 -11.97 10.96 -6.46
CA LEU A 103 -12.22 12.08 -5.55
C LEU A 103 -12.34 13.45 -6.23
N GLY A 104 -12.08 13.54 -7.54
CA GLY A 104 -12.22 14.79 -8.30
C GLY A 104 -11.34 15.94 -7.81
N MET A 105 -10.26 15.65 -7.08
CA MET A 105 -9.36 16.63 -6.48
C MET A 105 -7.92 16.45 -6.96
N GLN A 106 -7.07 17.45 -6.69
CA GLN A 106 -5.65 17.31 -7.00
C GLN A 106 -5.04 16.18 -6.17
N THR A 107 -4.61 15.11 -6.83
CA THR A 107 -4.01 13.94 -6.17
C THR A 107 -2.56 13.76 -6.61
N TYR A 108 -1.69 13.45 -5.65
CA TYR A 108 -0.29 13.06 -5.84
C TYR A 108 -0.15 11.59 -5.47
N MET A 109 0.13 10.74 -6.45
CA MET A 109 0.29 9.31 -6.22
C MET A 109 1.78 8.95 -6.11
N TYR A 110 2.16 8.19 -5.10
CA TYR A 110 3.50 7.61 -4.99
C TYR A 110 3.47 6.09 -4.95
N ARG A 111 4.60 5.48 -5.29
CA ARG A 111 4.83 4.04 -5.13
C ARG A 111 6.14 3.78 -4.44
N PHE A 112 6.07 3.20 -3.27
CA PHE A 112 7.24 2.94 -2.45
C PHE A 112 7.76 1.52 -2.71
N ASN A 113 8.77 1.43 -3.58
CA ASN A 113 9.37 0.17 -4.03
C ASN A 113 10.87 0.09 -3.76
N GLU A 114 11.37 0.77 -2.71
CA GLU A 114 12.75 0.61 -2.26
C GLU A 114 13.00 -0.86 -1.90
N LEU A 115 13.65 -1.56 -2.81
CA LEU A 115 14.10 -2.93 -2.65
C LEU A 115 15.53 -2.87 -2.14
N LYS A 116 15.73 -2.86 -0.82
CA LYS A 116 16.90 -3.52 -0.21
C LYS A 116 16.92 -3.53 1.32
N SER A 117 17.12 -4.76 1.80
CA SER A 117 17.92 -5.18 2.96
C SER A 117 18.13 -4.18 4.08
N MET A 118 17.07 -3.83 4.78
CA MET A 118 17.22 -3.82 6.23
C MET A 118 17.56 -5.27 6.62
N ALA A 119 18.73 -5.51 7.25
CA ALA A 119 19.13 -6.82 7.81
C ALA A 119 18.25 -7.26 8.99
N TRP A 120 16.99 -6.84 8.96
CA TRP A 120 15.93 -7.26 9.83
C TRP A 120 15.33 -8.55 9.26
N PRO A 121 14.75 -9.42 10.11
CA PRO A 121 14.22 -10.71 9.68
C PRO A 121 13.36 -10.57 8.42
N LEU A 122 13.47 -11.55 7.52
CA LEU A 122 12.83 -11.64 6.19
C LEU A 122 11.38 -11.10 6.11
N ALA A 123 10.64 -11.10 7.22
CA ALA A 123 9.32 -10.49 7.39
C ALA A 123 9.21 -8.98 7.08
N MET A 124 10.30 -8.23 7.03
CA MET A 124 10.25 -6.75 6.88
C MET A 124 10.76 -6.21 5.53
N SER A 125 11.31 -7.05 4.65
CA SER A 125 12.04 -6.57 3.46
C SER A 125 11.19 -5.98 2.31
N ARG A 126 9.86 -6.00 2.43
CA ARG A 126 8.91 -5.39 1.48
C ARG A 126 7.66 -4.81 2.16
N ASN A 127 7.81 -4.30 3.37
CA ASN A 127 6.66 -4.06 4.24
C ASN A 127 6.05 -2.64 4.09
N THR A 128 4.77 -2.52 4.43
CA THR A 128 4.05 -1.25 4.65
C THR A 128 4.73 -0.34 5.70
N TYR A 129 5.64 -0.90 6.52
CA TYR A 129 6.30 -0.19 7.62
C TYR A 129 7.55 0.60 7.17
N SER A 130 8.25 0.17 6.12
CA SER A 130 9.51 0.77 5.67
C SER A 130 9.29 2.18 5.13
N GLY A 131 8.20 2.39 4.40
CA GLY A 131 7.81 3.71 3.92
C GLY A 131 7.53 4.70 5.06
N ARG A 132 6.94 4.23 6.18
CA ARG A 132 6.67 5.08 7.36
C ARG A 132 7.96 5.51 8.05
N CYS A 133 8.93 4.61 8.19
CA CYS A 133 10.20 4.92 8.82
C CYS A 133 10.96 6.02 8.07
N LEU A 134 10.95 5.96 6.73
CA LEU A 134 11.57 6.97 5.87
C LEU A 134 10.75 8.26 5.82
N LEU A 135 9.42 8.19 5.80
CA LEU A 135 8.58 9.38 5.78
C LEU A 135 8.76 10.25 7.04
N PHE A 136 8.84 9.62 8.23
CA PHE A 136 8.95 10.34 9.50
C PHE A 136 10.38 10.67 9.92
N GLN A 137 11.41 10.20 9.20
CA GLN A 137 12.83 10.41 9.56
C GLN A 137 13.22 9.91 10.97
N ASN A 138 12.44 8.99 11.55
CA ASN A 138 12.58 8.59 12.95
C ASN A 138 13.74 7.61 13.19
N TYR A 139 14.42 7.14 12.13
CA TYR A 139 15.43 6.07 12.21
C TYR A 139 16.69 6.38 11.40
N ASN A 140 16.99 7.67 11.15
CA ASN A 140 18.10 8.08 10.29
C ASN A 140 19.45 7.47 10.71
N ASP A 141 19.68 7.28 12.01
CA ASP A 141 20.91 6.66 12.56
C ASP A 141 21.05 5.16 12.23
N HIS A 142 20.01 4.54 11.66
CA HIS A 142 19.97 3.13 11.27
C HIS A 142 19.89 2.91 9.75
N LEU A 143 19.93 3.99 8.97
CA LEU A 143 19.84 3.97 7.52
C LEU A 143 21.24 4.01 6.89
N ASP A 144 21.43 3.27 5.81
CA ASP A 144 22.63 3.41 4.98
C ASP A 144 22.57 4.67 4.10
N ASP A 145 23.70 5.08 3.51
CA ASP A 145 23.74 6.29 2.68
C ASP A 145 22.70 6.30 1.53
N PRO A 146 22.44 5.18 0.82
CA PRO A 146 21.31 5.09 -0.11
C PRO A 146 19.95 5.38 0.53
N GLN A 147 19.64 4.74 1.66
CA GLN A 147 18.39 4.92 2.37
C GLN A 147 18.24 6.35 2.90
N LEU A 148 19.31 6.95 3.41
CA LEU A 148 19.35 8.36 3.80
C LEU A 148 19.08 9.28 2.62
N ARG A 149 19.58 8.98 1.42
CA ARG A 149 19.26 9.75 0.21
C ARG A 149 17.81 9.64 -0.21
N THR A 150 17.19 8.47 -0.06
CA THR A 150 15.76 8.28 -0.33
C THR A 150 14.90 8.92 0.76
N ALA A 151 15.35 8.85 2.01
CA ALA A 151 14.73 9.49 3.17
C ALA A 151 14.83 11.01 3.06
N ASP A 152 15.95 11.54 2.57
CA ASP A 152 16.16 12.98 2.45
C ASP A 152 14.97 13.57 1.72
N VAL A 153 14.29 14.46 2.45
CA VAL A 153 13.06 15.09 2.06
C VAL A 153 13.22 15.73 0.68
N SER A 154 14.44 16.09 0.24
CA SER A 154 14.76 16.60 -1.09
C SER A 154 14.48 15.61 -2.25
N HIS A 155 14.66 14.30 -2.08
CA HIS A 155 14.34 13.29 -3.10
C HIS A 155 12.87 12.85 -3.07
N MET A 156 12.23 12.84 -1.89
CA MET A 156 10.76 12.77 -1.77
C MET A 156 10.07 14.07 -2.23
N ARG A 157 10.77 15.23 -2.21
CA ARG A 157 10.32 16.56 -2.69
C ARG A 157 10.48 16.72 -4.20
N CYS A 158 11.53 16.16 -4.81
CA CYS A 158 11.77 16.32 -6.25
C CYS A 158 10.71 15.64 -7.12
N SER A 159 9.87 14.78 -6.53
CA SER A 159 8.67 14.24 -7.19
C SER A 159 7.35 14.87 -6.72
N ASN A 160 7.33 15.72 -5.67
CA ASN A 160 6.09 16.22 -5.08
C ASN A 160 6.22 17.63 -4.46
N SER A 161 5.41 18.56 -4.95
CA SER A 161 5.24 19.96 -4.50
C SER A 161 4.53 20.13 -3.14
N PHE A 162 4.68 19.15 -2.23
CA PHE A 162 3.86 19.02 -1.03
C PHE A 162 4.38 19.81 0.19
N THR A 163 5.71 19.89 0.39
CA THR A 163 6.28 20.57 1.57
C THR A 163 6.42 22.09 1.42
N GLU A 164 6.56 22.60 0.20
CA GLU A 164 6.69 24.06 -0.02
C GLU A 164 5.42 24.82 0.35
N ARG A 165 4.23 24.22 0.17
CA ARG A 165 2.96 24.86 0.55
C ARG A 165 2.73 24.93 2.06
N ASN A 166 3.19 23.92 2.82
CA ASN A 166 3.00 23.90 4.27
C ASN A 166 3.94 24.87 5.00
N HIS A 167 5.16 25.08 4.51
CA HIS A 167 6.05 26.13 5.06
C HIS A 167 5.63 27.55 4.61
N GLY A 168 5.06 27.71 3.41
CA GLY A 168 4.55 29.00 2.94
C GLY A 168 3.35 29.55 3.74
N ARG A 169 2.57 28.68 4.41
CA ARG A 169 1.45 29.10 5.28
C ARG A 169 1.83 29.40 6.72
N LEU A 170 2.94 28.85 7.23
CA LEU A 170 3.43 29.16 8.58
C LEU A 170 4.15 30.51 8.65
N GLY A 171 4.64 31.04 7.52
CA GLY A 171 5.37 32.32 7.46
C GLY A 171 4.50 33.60 7.44
N THR A 172 3.18 33.50 7.28
CA THR A 172 2.29 34.67 7.21
C THR A 172 1.49 34.92 8.48
N ALA A 173 1.57 34.04 9.49
CA ALA A 173 0.87 34.20 10.76
C ALA A 173 1.61 35.05 11.81
N GLU A 174 2.83 35.52 11.53
CA GLU A 174 3.68 36.23 12.52
C GLU A 174 3.94 37.72 12.22
N ARG A 175 3.15 38.35 11.32
CA ARG A 175 3.17 39.82 11.15
C ARG A 175 1.77 40.41 11.14
N ALA A 176 1.08 40.30 12.27
CA ALA A 176 -0.06 41.15 12.61
C ALA A 176 -0.22 41.20 14.13
N ARG A 177 0.67 41.94 14.80
CA ARG A 177 0.43 42.60 16.08
C ARG A 177 1.11 43.95 16.06
#